data_AF-A0A6A3HEN2-F1
#
_entry.id   AF-A0A6A3HEN2-F1
#
_cell.length_a   1.000
_cell.length_b   1.000
_cell.length_c   1.000
_cell.angle_alpha   90.00
_cell.angle_beta   90.00
_cell.angle_gamma   90.00
#
_symmetry.space_group_name_H-M   'P 1'
#
loop_
_entity.id
_entity.type
_entity.pdbx_description
1 polymer ?
#
loop_
_entity_poly.entity_id
_entity_poly.type
_entity_poly.pdbx_seq_one_letter_code
_entity_poly.pdbx_strand_id
1 'polypeptide(L)'
;EHHIDPNVPNRVGMNLNTFRSRYADRVSISILPGLVVAQMLASGIISLYQVMSHKRSVLLTQIWAYRCQNGVMQVIYLAQVMYHLIYNSDLYLLGLGTGTLTTASIANLTCSFFAFSYSFINLVKARSGDQRLDRRFRLTWEVMQVAITLCVGSVLRSIQHTPIGPILSQNAEILRKTSARGAKYCGLNDACVLFTINIPTVVSLLSVALALVASLIAHWYGRGVSIQLGI
;
A
#
# COMPACT_ATOMS: atom_id res chain seq x y z
N GLU A 1 21.86 -17.16 35.58
CA GLU A 1 20.98 -18.07 34.83
C GLU A 1 19.65 -17.39 34.53
N HIS A 2 19.07 -17.58 33.35
CA HIS A 2 17.77 -17.01 32.99
C HIS A 2 16.68 -18.09 32.96
N HIS A 3 15.61 -17.86 33.72
CA HIS A 3 14.41 -18.68 33.76
C HIS A 3 13.54 -18.37 32.53
N ILE A 4 13.57 -19.26 31.55
CA ILE A 4 12.63 -19.26 30.41
C ILE A 4 11.47 -20.15 30.85
N ASP A 5 10.28 -19.58 31.02
CA ASP A 5 9.07 -20.37 31.26
C ASP A 5 8.77 -21.21 30.00
N PRO A 6 8.84 -22.55 30.09
CA PRO A 6 8.76 -23.45 28.92
C PRO A 6 7.35 -23.50 28.29
N ASN A 7 6.34 -22.87 28.90
CA ASN A 7 4.95 -23.03 28.49
C ASN A 7 4.46 -22.05 27.41
N VAL A 8 5.33 -21.18 26.86
CA VAL A 8 4.91 -20.19 25.84
C VAL A 8 5.75 -20.36 24.56
N PRO A 9 5.21 -21.04 23.53
CA PRO A 9 5.97 -21.49 22.36
C PRO A 9 6.38 -20.38 21.36
N ASN A 10 6.16 -19.10 21.69
CA ASN A 10 6.33 -17.98 20.76
C ASN A 10 7.12 -16.78 21.32
N ARG A 11 7.89 -16.96 22.39
CA ARG A 11 8.86 -15.93 22.82
C ARG A 11 10.20 -16.15 22.15
N VAL A 12 10.51 -15.33 21.15
CA VAL A 12 11.89 -15.02 20.81
C VAL A 12 12.52 -14.44 22.07
N GLY A 13 13.55 -15.11 22.59
CA GLY A 13 14.33 -14.60 23.72
C GLY A 13 14.85 -13.22 23.34
N MET A 14 14.18 -12.18 23.85
CA MET A 14 14.65 -10.81 23.77
C MET A 14 15.82 -10.72 24.74
N ASN A 15 16.95 -11.31 24.36
CA ASN A 15 18.21 -11.03 25.00
C ASN A 15 18.36 -9.52 24.88
N LEU A 16 18.24 -8.85 26.02
CA LEU A 16 18.64 -7.48 26.29
C LEU A 16 20.13 -7.36 25.92
N ASN A 17 20.43 -7.35 24.62
CA ASN A 17 21.68 -6.83 24.15
C ASN A 17 21.58 -5.33 24.43
N THR A 18 22.45 -4.87 25.32
CA THR A 18 22.73 -3.48 25.69
C THR A 18 23.12 -2.56 24.52
N PHE A 19 22.98 -3.00 23.27
CA PHE A 19 22.94 -2.11 22.12
C PHE A 19 21.62 -1.34 22.18
N ARG A 20 21.67 -0.18 22.85
CA ARG A 20 20.64 0.85 22.91
C ARG A 20 20.33 1.34 21.49
N SER A 21 19.62 0.54 20.74
CA SER A 21 19.21 0.83 19.38
C SER A 21 17.86 1.54 19.48
N ARG A 22 17.92 2.87 19.64
CA ARG A 22 16.77 3.72 19.31
C ARG A 22 16.63 3.68 17.79
N TYR A 23 15.94 2.67 17.28
CA TYR A 23 15.47 2.63 15.91
C TYR A 23 14.34 3.65 15.79
N ALA A 24 14.69 4.93 15.67
CA ALA A 24 13.75 5.95 15.26
C ALA A 24 13.74 5.96 13.74
N ASP A 25 12.57 5.70 13.14
CA ASP A 25 12.39 5.90 11.71
C ASP A 25 12.69 7.37 11.36
N ARG A 26 13.69 7.57 10.51
CA ARG A 26 14.00 8.88 9.91
C ARG A 26 13.93 8.76 8.40
N VAL A 27 12.75 8.43 7.85
CA VAL A 27 12.52 8.63 6.42
C VAL A 27 12.59 10.14 6.14
N SER A 28 13.53 10.54 5.28
CA SER A 28 13.48 11.87 4.67
C SER A 28 12.12 12.06 3.98
N ILE A 29 11.50 13.24 4.07
CA ILE A 29 10.24 13.52 3.38
C ILE A 29 10.46 13.33 1.88
N SER A 30 10.12 12.14 1.37
CA SER A 30 10.07 11.87 -0.06
C SER A 30 8.82 12.52 -0.60
N ILE A 31 8.98 13.57 -1.41
CA ILE A 31 7.86 14.27 -2.05
C ILE A 31 7.27 13.41 -3.19
N LEU A 32 8.00 12.37 -3.63
CA LEU A 32 7.65 11.55 -4.79
C LEU A 32 6.25 10.92 -4.70
N PRO A 33 5.87 10.17 -3.64
CA PRO A 33 4.52 9.62 -3.56
C PRO A 33 3.44 10.71 -3.60
N GLY A 34 3.67 11.83 -2.92
CA GLY A 34 2.75 12.98 -2.93
C GLY A 34 2.56 13.57 -4.33
N LEU A 35 3.64 13.73 -5.10
CA LEU A 35 3.58 14.23 -6.48
C LEU A 35 2.85 13.26 -7.41
N VAL A 36 3.07 11.95 -7.27
CA VAL A 36 2.36 10.93 -8.05
C VAL A 36 0.86 11.02 -7.80
N VAL A 37 0.44 11.12 -6.53
CA VAL A 37 -0.98 11.29 -6.17
C VAL A 37 -1.54 12.59 -6.72
N ALA A 38 -0.83 13.71 -6.57
CA ALA A 38 -1.26 14.99 -7.10
C ALA A 38 -1.44 14.94 -8.62
N GLN A 39 -0.53 14.28 -9.34
CA GLN A 39 -0.63 14.10 -10.79
C GLN A 39 -1.83 13.23 -11.18
N MET A 40 -2.08 12.13 -10.46
CA MET A 40 -3.27 11.30 -10.67
C MET A 40 -4.55 12.10 -10.49
N LEU A 41 -4.66 12.87 -9.40
CA LEU A 41 -5.84 13.68 -9.11
C LEU A 41 -6.03 14.81 -10.14
N ALA A 42 -4.95 15.52 -10.50
CA ALA A 42 -5.00 16.56 -11.52
C ALA A 42 -5.49 16.01 -12.87
N SER A 43 -5.00 14.82 -13.27
CA SER A 43 -5.49 14.15 -14.47
C SER A 43 -6.99 13.81 -14.38
N GLY A 44 -7.46 13.39 -13.20
CA GLY A 44 -8.89 13.15 -12.95
C GLY A 44 -9.75 14.41 -13.03
N ILE A 45 -9.28 15.54 -12.50
CA ILE A 45 -10.01 16.82 -12.55
C ILE A 45 -10.10 17.35 -13.98
N ILE A 46 -8.99 17.30 -14.73
CA ILE A 46 -8.96 17.70 -16.14
C ILE A 46 -9.94 16.84 -16.95
N SER A 47 -10.04 15.53 -16.63
CA SER A 47 -11.06 14.62 -17.20
C SER A 47 -12.44 15.19 -17.07
N LEU A 48 -12.81 15.48 -15.82
CA LEU A 48 -14.14 15.88 -15.43
C LEU A 48 -14.50 17.22 -16.08
N TYR A 49 -13.54 18.15 -16.14
CA TYR A 49 -13.73 19.43 -16.80
C TYR A 49 -14.01 19.28 -18.30
N GLN A 50 -13.24 18.45 -19.01
CA GLN A 50 -13.45 18.21 -20.44
C GLN A 50 -14.80 17.54 -20.72
N VAL A 51 -15.25 16.63 -19.84
CA VAL A 51 -16.58 16.02 -19.90
C VAL A 51 -17.70 17.07 -19.80
N MET A 52 -17.61 17.96 -18.81
CA MET A 52 -18.66 18.95 -18.55
C MET A 52 -18.67 20.09 -19.58
N SER A 53 -17.52 20.43 -20.15
CA SER A 53 -17.37 21.49 -21.14
C SER A 53 -18.01 21.13 -22.50
N HIS A 54 -17.87 19.87 -22.93
CA HIS A 54 -18.43 19.42 -24.20
C HIS A 54 -19.86 18.89 -23.99
N LYS A 55 -20.89 19.75 -24.15
CA LYS A 55 -22.32 19.37 -24.07
C LYS A 55 -22.77 18.24 -25.04
N ARG A 56 -21.86 17.62 -25.79
CA ARG A 56 -22.08 16.43 -26.61
C ARG A 56 -21.01 15.36 -26.36
N SER A 57 -21.55 14.18 -26.02
CA SER A 57 -20.97 12.84 -26.09
C SER A 57 -20.25 12.31 -24.85
N VAL A 58 -21.03 11.53 -24.10
CA VAL A 58 -20.58 10.49 -23.14
C VAL A 58 -19.49 9.58 -23.75
N LEU A 59 -19.43 9.46 -25.07
CA LEU A 59 -18.43 8.64 -25.78
C LEU A 59 -16.99 9.21 -25.69
N LEU A 60 -16.80 10.52 -25.80
CA LEU A 60 -15.47 11.14 -25.68
C LEU A 60 -14.91 11.02 -24.25
N THR A 61 -15.79 11.05 -23.26
CA THR A 61 -15.42 10.85 -21.85
C THR A 61 -14.93 9.45 -21.56
N GLN A 62 -15.47 8.45 -22.27
CA GLN A 62 -15.02 7.07 -22.19
C GLN A 62 -13.68 6.88 -22.91
N ILE A 63 -13.47 7.55 -24.05
CA ILE A 63 -12.19 7.55 -24.78
C ILE A 63 -11.09 8.29 -24.01
N TRP A 64 -11.44 9.37 -23.31
CA TRP A 64 -10.49 10.15 -22.52
C TRP A 64 -10.21 9.51 -21.15
N ALA A 65 -11.21 8.94 -20.48
CA ALA A 65 -10.99 8.07 -19.32
C ALA A 65 -10.10 6.88 -19.70
N TYR A 66 -10.26 6.31 -20.90
CA TYR A 66 -9.38 5.28 -21.46
C TYR A 66 -7.95 5.79 -21.75
N ARG A 67 -7.77 7.07 -22.13
CA ARG A 67 -6.44 7.69 -22.36
C ARG A 67 -5.77 8.29 -21.11
N CYS A 68 -6.50 8.64 -20.06
CA CYS A 68 -5.92 8.95 -18.74
C CYS A 68 -5.70 7.69 -17.89
N GLN A 69 -6.43 6.62 -18.19
CA GLN A 69 -6.08 5.23 -17.87
C GLN A 69 -5.24 4.58 -18.98
N ASN A 70 -4.46 5.37 -19.74
CA ASN A 70 -3.49 4.79 -20.66
C ASN A 70 -2.60 3.86 -19.84
N GLY A 71 -2.65 2.56 -20.14
CA GLY A 71 -1.95 1.54 -19.35
C GLY A 71 -0.48 1.90 -19.15
N VAL A 72 0.11 2.65 -20.09
CA VAL A 72 1.47 3.19 -20.01
C VAL A 72 1.68 4.10 -18.80
N MET A 73 0.82 5.10 -18.58
CA MET A 73 0.98 6.03 -17.43
C MET A 73 0.72 5.33 -16.11
N GLN A 74 -0.25 4.41 -16.06
CA GLN A 74 -0.49 3.60 -14.85
C GLN A 74 0.70 2.70 -14.53
N VAL A 75 1.38 2.14 -15.54
CA VAL A 75 2.62 1.38 -15.36
C VAL A 75 3.73 2.28 -14.80
N ILE A 76 3.87 3.50 -15.30
CA ILE A 76 4.89 4.45 -14.81
C ILE A 76 4.62 4.82 -13.35
N TYR A 77 3.38 5.15 -13.00
CA TYR A 77 3.02 5.45 -11.60
C TYR A 77 3.26 4.25 -10.68
N LEU A 78 2.84 3.06 -11.12
CA LEU A 78 3.07 1.84 -10.35
C LEU A 78 4.57 1.60 -10.16
N ALA A 79 5.39 1.78 -11.19
CA ALA A 79 6.84 1.60 -11.10
C ALA A 79 7.49 2.61 -10.15
N GLN A 80 7.12 3.89 -10.22
CA GLN A 80 7.64 4.93 -9.32
C GLN A 80 7.32 4.64 -7.86
N VAL A 81 6.08 4.26 -7.57
CA VAL A 81 5.63 3.97 -6.21
C VAL A 81 6.20 2.64 -5.72
N MET A 82 6.27 1.62 -6.58
CA MET A 82 6.88 0.34 -6.27
C MET A 82 8.36 0.51 -5.90
N TYR A 83 9.10 1.31 -6.67
CA TYR A 83 10.49 1.65 -6.35
C TYR A 83 10.61 2.30 -4.98
N HIS A 84 9.77 3.30 -4.69
CA HIS A 84 9.75 3.97 -3.38
C HIS A 84 9.43 2.99 -2.23
N LEU A 85 8.47 2.08 -2.42
CA LEU A 85 8.08 1.08 -1.43
C LEU A 85 9.16 0.02 -1.21
N ILE A 86 9.84 -0.45 -2.26
CA ILE A 86 10.93 -1.43 -2.14
C ILE A 86 12.09 -0.80 -1.36
N TYR A 87 12.52 0.41 -1.77
CA TYR A 87 13.69 1.06 -1.19
C TYR A 87 13.50 1.44 0.29
N ASN A 88 12.27 1.81 0.69
CA ASN A 88 11.97 2.21 2.06
C ASN A 88 11.25 1.12 2.88
N SER A 89 11.14 -0.11 2.35
CA SER A 89 10.37 -1.20 2.97
C SER A 89 10.81 -1.48 4.40
N ASP A 90 12.12 -1.62 4.63
CA ASP A 90 12.66 -2.00 5.94
C ASP A 90 12.44 -0.89 6.98
N LEU A 91 12.55 0.37 6.57
CA LEU A 91 12.27 1.54 7.41
C LEU A 91 10.80 1.56 7.85
N TYR A 92 9.88 1.32 6.91
CA TYR A 92 8.45 1.26 7.20
C TYR A 92 8.11 0.10 8.13
N LEU A 93 8.63 -1.11 7.89
CA LEU A 93 8.39 -2.27 8.75
C LEU A 93 8.94 -2.06 10.16
N LEU A 94 10.14 -1.50 10.26
CA LEU A 94 10.75 -1.16 11.54
C LEU A 94 9.93 -0.11 12.29
N GLY A 95 9.48 0.94 11.61
CA GLY A 95 8.62 1.98 12.20
C GLY A 95 7.25 1.44 12.64
N LEU A 96 6.63 0.54 11.86
CA LEU A 96 5.35 -0.09 12.20
C LEU A 96 5.47 -1.04 13.39
N GLY A 97 6.56 -1.81 13.46
CA GLY A 97 6.77 -2.77 14.53
C GLY A 97 7.26 -2.15 15.83
N THR A 98 7.90 -0.97 15.78
CA THR A 98 8.38 -0.24 16.97
C THR A 98 7.48 0.92 17.39
N GLY A 99 6.52 1.34 16.55
CA GLY A 99 5.66 2.50 16.81
C GLY A 99 6.37 3.84 16.62
N THR A 100 7.51 3.85 15.92
CA THR A 100 8.33 5.06 15.72
C THR A 100 8.06 5.75 14.38
N LEU A 101 6.99 5.36 13.68
CA LEU A 101 6.59 5.92 12.39
C LEU A 101 6.37 7.44 12.51
N THR A 102 7.12 8.23 11.74
CA THR A 102 6.94 9.69 11.72
C THR A 102 5.70 10.10 10.94
N THR A 103 5.17 11.30 11.18
CA THR A 103 4.04 11.85 10.40
C THR A 103 4.36 11.93 8.90
N ALA A 104 5.61 12.23 8.55
CA ALA A 104 6.12 12.18 7.18
C ALA A 104 6.07 10.76 6.59
N SER A 105 6.52 9.76 7.35
CA SER A 105 6.51 8.35 6.97
C SER A 105 5.06 7.85 6.78
N ILE A 106 4.15 8.23 7.68
CA ILE A 106 2.70 7.96 7.57
C ILE A 106 2.12 8.55 6.28
N ALA A 107 2.38 9.83 6.01
CA ALA A 107 1.88 10.49 4.81
C ALA A 107 2.41 9.81 3.54
N ASN A 108 3.72 9.51 3.49
CA ASN A 108 4.34 8.85 2.36
C ASN A 108 3.80 7.45 2.13
N LEU A 109 3.62 6.66 3.21
CA LEU A 109 3.07 5.31 3.11
C LEU A 109 1.60 5.33 2.71
N THR A 110 0.81 6.30 3.18
CA THR A 110 -0.59 6.49 2.80
C THR A 110 -0.71 6.86 1.32
N CYS A 111 0.06 7.84 0.85
CA CYS A 111 0.08 8.24 -0.57
C CYS A 111 0.57 7.08 -1.46
N SER A 112 1.60 6.36 -1.02
CA SER A 112 2.12 5.19 -1.73
C SER A 112 1.07 4.08 -1.80
N PHE A 113 0.35 3.82 -0.71
CA PHE A 113 -0.73 2.84 -0.70
C PHE A 113 -1.81 3.19 -1.73
N PHE A 114 -2.30 4.44 -1.72
CA PHE A 114 -3.31 4.89 -2.67
C PHE A 114 -2.81 4.75 -4.12
N ALA A 115 -1.63 5.30 -4.44
CA ALA A 115 -1.11 5.31 -5.80
C ALA A 115 -0.81 3.90 -6.31
N PHE A 116 -0.27 3.03 -5.45
CA PHE A 116 -0.04 1.62 -5.75
C PHE A 116 -1.37 0.89 -5.96
N SER A 117 -2.28 0.95 -4.99
CA SER A 117 -3.55 0.22 -5.01
C SER A 117 -4.38 0.60 -6.23
N TYR A 118 -4.50 1.90 -6.50
CA TYR A 118 -5.21 2.42 -7.65
C TYR A 118 -4.61 1.91 -8.97
N SER A 119 -3.29 2.07 -9.15
CA SER A 119 -2.62 1.71 -10.40
C SER A 119 -2.58 0.19 -10.62
N PHE A 120 -2.25 -0.57 -9.58
CA PHE A 120 -2.13 -2.03 -9.64
C PHE A 120 -3.46 -2.70 -10.00
N ILE A 121 -4.54 -2.35 -9.29
CA ILE A 121 -5.85 -2.97 -9.54
C ILE A 121 -6.42 -2.56 -10.90
N ASN A 122 -6.23 -1.30 -11.30
CA ASN A 122 -6.65 -0.86 -12.63
C ASN A 122 -5.89 -1.59 -13.74
N LEU A 123 -4.58 -1.84 -13.58
CA LEU A 123 -3.79 -2.63 -14.53
C LEU A 123 -4.22 -4.09 -14.57
N VAL A 124 -4.45 -4.72 -13.42
CA VAL A 124 -4.94 -6.11 -13.34
C VAL A 124 -6.29 -6.23 -14.06
N LYS A 125 -7.22 -5.31 -13.81
CA LYS A 125 -8.53 -5.29 -14.47
C LYS A 125 -8.44 -4.95 -15.96
N ALA A 126 -7.50 -4.10 -16.37
CA ALA A 126 -7.29 -3.81 -17.80
C ALA A 126 -6.78 -5.03 -18.57
N ARG A 127 -6.02 -5.93 -17.92
CA ARG A 127 -5.48 -7.16 -18.51
C ARG A 127 -6.41 -8.36 -18.47
N SER A 128 -7.47 -8.33 -17.66
CA SER A 128 -8.41 -9.45 -17.52
C SER A 128 -9.36 -9.66 -18.71
N GLY A 129 -9.22 -8.89 -19.80
CA GLY A 129 -9.91 -9.16 -21.07
C GLY A 129 -11.41 -8.81 -21.10
N ASP A 130 -12.02 -8.48 -19.96
CA ASP A 130 -13.36 -7.91 -19.87
C ASP A 130 -13.34 -6.47 -20.43
N GLN A 131 -13.39 -6.34 -21.76
CA GLN A 131 -13.42 -5.06 -22.48
C GLN A 131 -14.61 -4.17 -22.12
N ARG A 132 -15.65 -4.77 -21.54
CA ARG A 132 -16.61 -4.02 -20.72
C ARG A 132 -16.00 -3.89 -19.33
N LEU A 133 -15.16 -2.87 -19.12
CA LEU A 133 -14.90 -2.37 -17.77
C LEU A 133 -16.25 -2.35 -17.06
N ASP A 134 -16.46 -3.23 -16.08
CA ASP A 134 -17.72 -3.26 -15.34
C ASP A 134 -17.86 -1.89 -14.71
N ARG A 135 -18.68 -1.05 -15.33
CA ARG A 135 -18.84 0.36 -14.98
C ARG A 135 -19.18 0.48 -13.51
N ARG A 136 -19.90 -0.51 -12.98
CA ARG A 136 -20.26 -0.64 -11.58
C ARG A 136 -19.01 -0.81 -10.72
N PHE A 137 -18.18 -1.82 -11.00
CA PHE A 137 -16.90 -1.99 -10.31
C PHE A 137 -16.04 -0.73 -10.33
N ARG A 138 -15.86 -0.07 -11.48
CA ARG A 138 -15.00 1.13 -11.56
C ARG A 138 -15.52 2.26 -10.68
N LEU A 139 -16.81 2.58 -10.75
CA LEU A 139 -17.41 3.63 -9.92
C LEU A 139 -17.26 3.29 -8.43
N THR A 140 -17.57 2.04 -8.06
CA THR A 140 -17.42 1.56 -6.69
C THR A 140 -15.97 1.65 -6.23
N TRP A 141 -15.01 1.25 -7.06
CA TRP A 141 -13.58 1.29 -6.75
C TRP A 141 -13.07 2.72 -6.55
N GLU A 142 -13.40 3.65 -7.46
CA GLU A 142 -12.98 5.05 -7.36
C GLU A 142 -13.53 5.73 -6.11
N VAL A 143 -14.80 5.47 -5.75
CA VAL A 143 -15.40 6.00 -4.52
C VAL A 143 -14.78 5.37 -3.29
N MET A 144 -14.59 4.04 -3.29
CA MET A 144 -13.97 3.33 -2.18
C MET A 144 -12.53 3.78 -1.95
N GLN A 145 -11.77 4.15 -2.98
CA GLN A 145 -10.38 4.57 -2.83
C GLN A 145 -10.20 5.80 -1.93
N VAL A 146 -11.14 6.75 -1.94
CA VAL A 146 -11.12 7.89 -1.01
C VAL A 146 -11.29 7.41 0.43
N ALA A 147 -12.30 6.57 0.68
CA ALA A 147 -12.57 6.01 2.00
C ALA A 147 -11.43 5.11 2.51
N ILE A 148 -10.87 4.27 1.63
CA ILE A 148 -9.71 3.42 1.90
C ILE A 148 -8.50 4.27 2.29
N THR A 149 -8.21 5.33 1.55
CA THR A 149 -7.05 6.20 1.83
C THR A 149 -7.15 6.85 3.20
N LEU A 150 -8.35 7.35 3.56
CA LEU A 150 -8.61 7.89 4.89
C LEU A 150 -8.43 6.81 5.97
N CYS A 151 -9.01 5.62 5.75
CA CYS A 151 -8.88 4.50 6.67
C CYS A 151 -7.43 4.09 6.89
N VAL A 152 -6.64 3.94 5.82
CA VAL A 152 -5.21 3.61 5.88
C VAL A 152 -4.45 4.67 6.68
N GLY A 153 -4.66 5.95 6.41
CA GLY A 153 -4.03 7.04 7.16
C GLY A 153 -4.38 6.99 8.65
N SER A 154 -5.65 6.76 8.99
CA SER A 154 -6.11 6.61 10.38
C SER A 154 -5.51 5.39 11.07
N VAL A 155 -5.47 4.24 10.39
CA VAL A 155 -4.88 3.00 10.92
C VAL A 155 -3.38 3.16 11.16
N LEU A 156 -2.64 3.72 10.20
CA LEU A 156 -1.21 3.99 10.34
C LEU A 156 -0.92 4.95 11.51
N ARG A 157 -1.76 5.96 11.71
CA ARG A 157 -1.67 6.87 12.86
C ARG A 157 -2.00 6.18 14.18
N SER A 158 -2.97 5.25 14.19
CA SER A 158 -3.25 4.45 15.38
C SER A 158 -2.09 3.53 15.74
N ILE A 159 -1.47 2.89 14.75
CA ILE A 159 -0.32 1.99 14.94
C ILE A 159 0.89 2.74 15.51
N GLN A 160 1.02 4.04 15.24
CA GLN A 160 2.02 4.87 15.90
C GLN A 160 1.91 4.82 17.43
N HIS A 161 0.69 4.72 17.96
CA HIS A 161 0.44 4.62 19.40
C HIS A 161 0.37 3.17 19.92
N THR A 162 0.09 2.19 19.04
CA THR A 162 0.04 0.76 19.38
C THR A 162 0.91 -0.04 18.41
N PRO A 163 2.20 -0.26 18.72
CA PRO A 163 3.15 -0.90 17.82
C PRO A 163 2.77 -2.36 17.53
N ILE A 164 3.04 -2.82 16.30
CA ILE A 164 2.75 -4.19 15.88
C ILE A 164 3.96 -5.08 16.21
N GLY A 165 4.07 -5.49 17.48
CA GLY A 165 5.14 -6.37 17.97
C GLY A 165 5.41 -7.63 17.12
N PRO A 166 4.38 -8.32 16.56
CA PRO A 166 4.58 -9.48 15.68
C PRO A 166 5.44 -9.23 14.44
N ILE A 167 5.53 -7.98 13.94
CA ILE A 167 6.39 -7.66 12.80
C ILE A 167 7.86 -7.95 13.14
N LEU A 168 8.30 -7.67 14.36
CA LEU A 168 9.69 -7.92 14.76
C LEU A 168 9.91 -9.36 15.21
N SER A 169 8.91 -10.00 15.83
CA SER A 169 9.11 -11.34 16.39
C SER A 169 8.91 -12.48 15.37
N GLN A 170 8.11 -12.27 14.32
CA GLN A 170 7.77 -13.30 13.34
C GLN A 170 8.27 -12.99 11.92
N ASN A 171 8.38 -11.72 11.56
CA ASN A 171 8.75 -11.28 10.21
C ASN A 171 10.20 -10.77 10.11
N ALA A 172 10.94 -10.66 11.23
CA ALA A 172 12.29 -10.10 11.25
C ALA A 172 13.32 -11.10 11.80
N GLU A 173 14.50 -11.12 11.18
CA GLU A 173 15.68 -11.87 11.63
C GLU A 173 16.80 -10.86 11.92
N ILE A 174 17.36 -10.89 13.13
CA ILE A 174 18.49 -10.04 13.50
C ILE A 174 19.79 -10.77 13.16
N LEU A 175 20.50 -10.27 12.16
CA LEU A 175 21.76 -10.82 11.69
C LEU A 175 22.93 -10.03 12.30
N ARG A 176 23.97 -10.76 12.72
CA ARG A 176 25.25 -10.18 13.15
C ARG A 176 26.27 -10.31 12.03
N LYS A 177 27.10 -9.29 11.82
CA LYS A 177 28.16 -9.29 10.79
C LYS A 177 29.14 -10.45 10.94
N THR A 178 29.32 -10.96 12.16
CA THR A 178 30.16 -12.13 12.48
C THR A 178 29.60 -13.46 11.97
N SER A 179 28.33 -13.52 11.54
CA SER A 179 27.73 -14.71 10.92
C SER A 179 27.95 -14.73 9.41
N ALA A 180 28.03 -15.92 8.80
CA ALA A 180 28.23 -16.06 7.35
C ALA A 180 27.15 -15.33 6.52
N ARG A 181 25.91 -15.33 7.02
CA ARG A 181 24.78 -14.64 6.38
C ARG A 181 24.82 -13.13 6.64
N GLY A 182 25.13 -12.69 7.86
CA GLY A 182 25.24 -11.28 8.20
C GLY A 182 26.42 -10.57 7.51
N ALA A 183 27.52 -11.28 7.23
CA ALA A 183 28.63 -10.74 6.42
C ALA A 183 28.20 -10.36 4.99
N LYS A 184 27.19 -11.04 4.44
CA LYS A 184 26.64 -10.76 3.11
C LYS A 184 25.66 -9.57 3.10
N TYR A 185 24.83 -9.44 4.14
CA TYR A 185 23.70 -8.51 4.14
C TYR A 185 23.90 -7.25 5.00
N CYS A 186 24.67 -7.31 6.09
CA CYS A 186 24.80 -6.18 7.01
C CYS A 186 25.80 -5.10 6.55
N GLY A 187 26.58 -5.36 5.49
CA GLY A 187 27.50 -4.40 4.90
C GLY A 187 28.49 -3.82 5.91
N LEU A 188 28.45 -2.50 6.10
CA LEU A 188 29.32 -1.80 7.07
C LEU A 188 28.83 -1.88 8.52
N ASN A 189 27.58 -2.26 8.78
CA ASN A 189 27.00 -2.27 10.13
C ASN A 189 27.32 -3.58 10.88
N ASP A 190 27.52 -3.49 12.19
CA ASP A 190 27.83 -4.65 13.04
C ASP A 190 26.66 -5.64 13.18
N ALA A 191 25.43 -5.14 13.05
CA ALA A 191 24.21 -5.92 12.98
C ALA A 191 23.18 -5.26 12.04
N CYS A 192 22.30 -6.07 11.47
CA CYS A 192 21.22 -5.62 10.61
C CYS A 192 19.95 -6.45 10.87
N VAL A 193 18.79 -5.84 10.61
CA VAL A 193 17.49 -6.51 10.68
C VAL A 193 17.06 -6.83 9.26
N LEU A 194 16.81 -8.11 8.98
CA LEU A 194 16.33 -8.57 7.69
C LEU A 194 14.86 -8.96 7.84
N PHE A 195 13.99 -8.35 7.04
CA PHE A 195 12.58 -8.73 6.99
C PHE A 195 12.34 -9.77 5.89
N THR A 196 11.55 -10.80 6.20
CA THR A 196 11.22 -11.86 5.23
C THR A 196 10.11 -11.40 4.27
N ILE A 197 9.10 -10.71 4.78
CA ILE A 197 8.01 -10.09 4.02
C ILE A 197 8.26 -8.58 3.91
N ASN A 198 8.24 -8.05 2.69
CA ASN A 198 8.45 -6.63 2.40
C ASN A 198 7.12 -5.83 2.32
N ILE A 199 7.16 -4.51 2.43
CA ILE A 199 5.96 -3.67 2.33
C ILE A 199 5.22 -3.83 0.99
N PRO A 200 5.88 -3.86 -0.19
CA PRO A 200 5.17 -4.06 -1.45
C PRO A 200 4.26 -5.29 -1.49
N THR A 201 4.70 -6.42 -0.92
CA THR A 201 3.86 -7.63 -0.85
C THR A 201 2.64 -7.41 0.04
N VAL A 202 2.81 -6.79 1.21
CA VAL A 202 1.69 -6.42 2.11
C VAL A 202 0.69 -5.50 1.40
N VAL A 203 1.17 -4.44 0.75
CA VAL A 203 0.32 -3.49 0.01
C VAL A 203 -0.41 -4.18 -1.14
N SER A 204 0.25 -5.10 -1.85
CA SER A 204 -0.37 -5.86 -2.94
C SER A 204 -1.50 -6.77 -2.45
N LEU A 205 -1.29 -7.52 -1.36
CA LEU A 205 -2.31 -8.41 -0.78
C LEU A 205 -3.52 -7.62 -0.29
N LEU A 206 -3.29 -6.51 0.42
CA LEU A 206 -4.37 -5.63 0.87
C LEU A 206 -5.13 -5.02 -0.31
N SER A 207 -4.44 -4.61 -1.38
CA SER A 207 -5.07 -4.08 -2.58
C SER A 207 -5.97 -5.09 -3.27
N VAL A 208 -5.53 -6.36 -3.39
CA VAL A 208 -6.35 -7.44 -3.94
C VAL A 208 -7.56 -7.72 -3.05
N ALA A 209 -7.37 -7.81 -1.74
CA ALA A 209 -8.47 -8.04 -0.80
C ALA A 209 -9.54 -6.94 -0.91
N LEU A 210 -9.14 -5.67 -0.96
CA LEU A 210 -10.06 -4.55 -1.14
C LEU A 210 -10.73 -4.57 -2.52
N ALA A 211 -10.03 -4.97 -3.58
CA ALA A 211 -10.62 -5.12 -4.91
C ALA A 211 -11.67 -6.24 -4.98
N LEU A 212 -11.48 -7.33 -4.22
CA LEU A 212 -12.49 -8.36 -4.06
C LEU A 212 -13.72 -7.83 -3.34
N VAL A 213 -13.55 -7.08 -2.25
CA VAL A 213 -14.66 -6.41 -1.54
C VAL A 213 -15.42 -5.47 -2.47
N ALA A 214 -14.71 -4.64 -3.23
CA ALA A 214 -15.34 -3.75 -4.22
C ALA A 214 -16.10 -4.51 -5.31
N SER A 215 -15.58 -5.65 -5.76
CA SER A 215 -16.25 -6.53 -6.72
C SER A 215 -17.54 -7.12 -6.14
N LEU A 216 -17.51 -7.55 -4.86
CA LEU A 216 -18.69 -8.05 -4.17
C LEU A 216 -19.76 -6.96 -4.01
N ILE A 217 -19.37 -5.76 -3.59
CA ILE A 217 -20.27 -4.62 -3.46
C ILE A 217 -20.91 -4.29 -4.81
N ALA A 218 -20.11 -4.18 -5.88
CA ALA A 218 -20.60 -3.91 -7.22
C ALA A 218 -21.61 -4.98 -7.70
N HIS A 219 -21.36 -6.25 -7.40
CA HIS A 219 -22.25 -7.36 -7.73
C HIS A 219 -23.56 -7.31 -6.93
N TRP A 220 -23.50 -7.01 -5.63
CA TRP A 220 -24.67 -6.89 -4.75
C TRP A 220 -25.60 -5.75 -5.18
N TYR A 221 -25.04 -4.56 -5.42
CA TYR A 221 -25.81 -3.43 -5.97
C TYR A 221 -26.40 -3.76 -7.34
N GLY A 222 -25.66 -4.52 -8.16
CA GLY A 222 -26.13 -4.97 -9.46
C GLY A 222 -27.35 -5.89 -9.40
N ARG A 223 -27.39 -6.81 -8.44
CA ARG A 223 -28.53 -7.72 -8.23
C ARG A 223 -29.73 -7.02 -7.59
N GLY A 224 -29.51 -6.15 -6.60
CA GLY A 224 -30.60 -5.42 -5.93
C GLY A 224 -31.41 -4.57 -6.92
N VAL A 225 -30.73 -3.91 -7.87
CA VAL A 225 -31.38 -3.12 -8.93
C VAL A 225 -32.16 -4.00 -9.91
N SER A 226 -31.66 -5.19 -10.27
CA SER A 226 -32.40 -6.14 -11.13
C SER A 226 -33.68 -6.65 -10.47
N ILE A 227 -33.61 -7.02 -9.18
CA ILE A 227 -34.77 -7.50 -8.41
C ILE A 227 -35.82 -6.39 -8.26
N GLN A 228 -35.39 -5.14 -8.08
CA GLN A 228 -36.28 -3.98 -7.93
C GLN A 228 -36.90 -3.51 -9.26
N LEU A 229 -36.30 -3.88 -10.40
CA LEU A 229 -36.80 -3.60 -11.76
C LEU A 229 -37.62 -4.75 -12.37
N GLY A 230 -37.83 -5.85 -11.64
CA GLY A 230 -38.68 -6.95 -12.10
C GLY A 230 -38.19 -7.62 -13.39
N ILE A 231 -36.88 -7.84 -13.52
CA ILE A 231 -36.26 -8.69 -14.55
C ILE A 231 -35.66 -9.92 -13.88
#